data_AF-A0A954XJX4-F1
#
_entry.id   AF-A0A954XJX4-F1
#
_cell.length_a   1.000
_cell.length_b   1.000
_cell.length_c   1.000
_cell.angle_alpha   90.00
_cell.angle_beta   90.00
_cell.angle_gamma   90.00
#
_symmetry.space_group_name_H-M   'P 1'
#
loop_
_entity.id
_entity.type
_entity.pdbx_description
1 polymer ?
#
loop_
_entity_poly.entity_id
_entity_poly.type
_entity_poly.pdbx_seq_one_letter_code
_entity_poly.pdbx_strand_id
1 'polypeptide(L)'
;DDLDALVLWDNGDGVYQPTNGPYSWAVAGGTDMLLFSVRRGSALIGTIDAILGVPIEEGDILVPFAFSTPGIFVPAEAIGLATLRTNGVTATFQGFGDDLDGLDVIERVVPEPTTLALAGMGLAGVLWRRRR
;
A
#
# COMPACT_ATOMS: atom_id res chain seq x y z
N ASP A 1 -16.15 13.98 -2.68
CA ASP A 1 -15.74 12.61 -3.02
C ASP A 1 -14.25 12.64 -2.89
N ASP A 2 -13.78 12.24 -1.71
CA ASP A 2 -12.53 12.73 -1.13
C ASP A 2 -11.46 11.62 -1.14
N LEU A 3 -11.83 10.43 -1.62
CA LEU A 3 -10.98 9.25 -1.75
C LEU A 3 -10.48 9.13 -3.19
N ASP A 4 -9.20 8.82 -3.31
CA ASP A 4 -8.52 8.59 -4.60
C ASP A 4 -8.18 7.10 -4.78
N ALA A 5 -7.82 6.44 -3.69
CA ALA A 5 -7.55 5.00 -3.67
C ALA A 5 -7.90 4.35 -2.34
N LEU A 6 -8.19 3.06 -2.36
CA LEU A 6 -8.57 2.26 -1.19
C LEU A 6 -8.06 0.83 -1.33
N VAL A 7 -7.42 0.32 -0.28
CA VAL A 7 -7.01 -1.07 -0.13
C VAL A 7 -7.45 -1.57 1.24
N LEU A 8 -8.06 -2.75 1.25
CA LEU A 8 -8.36 -3.51 2.46
C LEU A 8 -7.63 -4.85 2.39
N TRP A 9 -6.86 -5.15 3.42
CA TRP A 9 -6.28 -6.46 3.65
C TRP A 9 -6.98 -7.10 4.86
N ASP A 10 -7.62 -8.24 4.61
CA ASP A 10 -8.34 -9.04 5.61
C ASP A 10 -7.35 -9.93 6.37
N ASN A 11 -7.47 -9.98 7.70
CA ASN A 11 -6.65 -10.84 8.57
C ASN A 11 -6.98 -12.34 8.43
N GLY A 12 -8.01 -12.70 7.66
CA GLY A 12 -8.39 -14.06 7.32
C GLY A 12 -9.51 -14.63 8.19
N ASP A 13 -10.12 -13.85 9.08
CA ASP A 13 -11.28 -14.27 9.86
C ASP A 13 -12.63 -13.98 9.16
N GLY A 14 -12.60 -13.21 8.06
CA GLY A 14 -13.77 -12.88 7.25
C GLY A 14 -14.74 -11.90 7.91
N VAL A 15 -14.33 -11.24 8.99
CA VAL A 15 -15.10 -10.24 9.73
C VAL A 15 -14.29 -8.95 9.79
N TYR A 16 -14.88 -7.84 9.31
CA TYR A 16 -14.15 -6.57 9.33
C TYR A 16 -13.76 -6.14 10.76
N GLN A 17 -12.46 -5.99 10.99
CA GLN A 17 -11.87 -5.50 12.22
C GLN A 17 -11.12 -4.18 11.95
N PRO A 18 -11.52 -3.05 12.58
CA PRO A 18 -10.91 -1.76 12.28
C PRO A 18 -9.38 -1.72 12.45
N THR A 19 -8.72 -1.07 11.50
CA THR A 19 -7.29 -0.75 11.58
C THR A 19 -7.05 0.30 12.66
N ASN A 20 -6.12 0.03 13.57
CA ASN A 20 -5.79 0.95 14.67
C ASN A 20 -4.48 1.73 14.44
N GLY A 21 -3.74 1.38 13.40
CA GLY A 21 -2.49 2.04 13.02
C GLY A 21 -1.66 1.19 12.07
N PRO A 22 -0.42 1.62 11.78
CA PRO A 22 0.51 0.89 10.93
C PRO A 22 0.70 -0.55 11.39
N TYR A 23 0.76 -1.47 10.43
CA TYR A 23 1.06 -2.89 10.69
C TYR A 23 0.07 -3.59 11.65
N SER A 24 -1.19 -3.14 11.72
CA SER A 24 -2.22 -3.78 12.57
C SER A 24 -2.36 -5.29 12.31
N TRP A 25 -2.04 -5.72 11.10
CA TRP A 25 -2.05 -7.12 10.65
C TRP A 25 -0.84 -7.96 11.10
N ALA A 26 0.29 -7.32 11.45
CA ALA A 26 1.57 -8.01 11.64
C ALA A 26 1.72 -8.68 13.02
N VAL A 27 0.73 -8.52 13.90
CA VAL A 27 0.69 -9.13 15.23
C VAL A 27 -0.17 -10.39 15.21
N ALA A 28 0.15 -11.38 16.05
CA ALA A 28 -0.67 -12.57 16.17
C ALA A 28 -2.08 -12.20 16.67
N GLY A 29 -3.10 -12.52 15.88
CA GLY A 29 -4.47 -12.05 16.14
C GLY A 29 -4.69 -10.57 15.84
N GLY A 30 -3.89 -9.98 14.95
CA GLY A 30 -4.03 -8.61 14.48
C GLY A 30 -5.33 -8.34 13.74
N THR A 31 -5.67 -7.06 13.58
CA THR A 31 -6.87 -6.61 12.87
C THR A 31 -6.60 -6.40 11.39
N ASP A 32 -7.65 -6.12 10.62
CA ASP A 32 -7.52 -5.80 9.20
C ASP A 32 -6.69 -4.54 8.98
N MET A 33 -6.16 -4.42 7.77
CA MET A 33 -5.38 -3.27 7.36
C MET A 33 -6.10 -2.50 6.25
N LEU A 34 -6.50 -1.27 6.58
CA LEU A 34 -7.07 -0.29 5.66
C LEU A 34 -5.99 0.72 5.29
N LEU A 35 -5.73 0.83 4.00
CA LEU A 35 -4.89 1.86 3.40
C LEU A 35 -5.74 2.66 2.42
N PHE A 36 -5.56 3.97 2.37
CA PHE A 36 -6.29 4.81 1.43
C PHE A 36 -5.48 6.04 1.06
N SER A 37 -5.81 6.64 -0.08
CA SER A 37 -5.31 7.96 -0.46
C SER A 37 -6.48 8.89 -0.69
N VAL A 38 -6.25 10.18 -0.51
CA VAL A 38 -7.27 11.22 -0.66
C VAL A 38 -6.97 12.08 -1.88
N ARG A 39 -8.05 12.51 -2.54
CA ARG A 39 -7.96 13.34 -3.73
C ARG A 39 -7.78 14.80 -3.36
N ARG A 40 -7.25 15.59 -4.30
CA ARG A 40 -7.28 17.06 -4.26
C ARG A 40 -8.63 17.62 -3.82
N GLY A 41 -8.56 18.56 -2.87
CA GLY A 41 -9.74 19.21 -2.30
C GLY A 41 -10.39 18.45 -1.15
N SER A 42 -9.85 17.30 -0.75
CA SER A 42 -10.23 16.62 0.50
C SER A 42 -9.97 17.54 1.70
N ALA A 43 -10.88 17.50 2.68
CA ALA A 43 -10.74 18.26 3.93
C ALA A 43 -9.53 17.83 4.78
N LEU A 44 -8.91 16.68 4.46
CA LEU A 44 -7.73 16.18 5.14
C LEU A 44 -6.42 16.79 4.60
N ILE A 45 -6.43 17.36 3.39
CA ILE A 45 -5.25 18.00 2.82
C ILE A 45 -4.82 19.20 3.70
N GLY A 46 -3.53 19.26 4.01
CA GLY A 46 -2.94 20.28 4.88
C GLY A 46 -3.09 20.00 6.38
N THR A 47 -3.91 19.02 6.79
CA THR A 47 -4.00 18.63 8.20
C THR A 47 -2.74 17.88 8.63
N ILE A 48 -2.31 18.07 9.89
CA ILE A 48 -1.12 17.38 10.40
C ILE A 48 -1.44 15.91 10.66
N ASP A 49 -0.66 15.02 10.05
CA ASP A 49 -0.81 13.58 10.20
C ASP A 49 -0.41 13.10 11.61
N ALA A 50 -1.02 12.00 12.06
CA ALA A 50 -0.83 11.51 13.41
C ALA A 50 0.50 10.75 13.66
N ILE A 51 1.26 10.41 12.60
CA ILE A 51 2.46 9.56 12.69
C ILE A 51 3.74 10.37 12.46
N LEU A 52 3.83 11.09 11.34
CA LEU A 52 5.03 11.83 10.94
C LEU A 52 5.00 13.29 11.41
N GLY A 53 3.83 13.81 11.77
CA GLY A 53 3.65 15.20 12.20
C GLY A 53 3.81 16.21 11.07
N VAL A 54 3.56 15.80 9.82
CA VAL A 54 3.64 16.66 8.64
C VAL A 54 2.27 16.85 7.98
N PRO A 55 2.07 17.90 7.16
CA PRO A 55 0.82 18.06 6.43
C PRO A 55 0.56 16.88 5.50
N ILE A 56 -0.66 16.36 5.54
CA ILE A 56 -1.17 15.39 4.57
C ILE A 56 -1.33 16.08 3.22
N GLU A 57 -0.88 15.44 2.16
CA GLU A 57 -1.01 15.91 0.79
C GLU A 57 -1.65 14.86 -0.12
N GLU A 58 -2.00 15.29 -1.33
CA GLU A 58 -2.48 14.41 -2.37
C GLU A 58 -1.46 13.28 -2.65
N GLY A 59 -1.97 12.08 -2.87
CA GLY A 59 -1.17 10.91 -3.17
C GLY A 59 -0.41 10.29 -1.99
N ASP A 60 -0.50 10.86 -0.78
CA ASP A 60 -0.06 10.15 0.43
C ASP A 60 -0.90 8.87 0.62
N ILE A 61 -0.25 7.79 1.03
CA ILE A 61 -0.94 6.57 1.47
C ILE A 61 -1.14 6.68 2.97
N LEU A 62 -2.39 6.81 3.37
CA LEU A 62 -2.85 7.01 4.73
C LEU A 62 -3.33 5.71 5.36
N VAL A 63 -3.20 5.65 6.68
CA VAL A 63 -3.78 4.62 7.54
C VAL A 63 -4.64 5.27 8.62
N PRO A 64 -5.81 4.71 8.95
CA PRO A 64 -6.54 5.14 10.15
C PRO A 64 -5.66 5.01 11.38
N PHE A 65 -5.58 6.07 12.18
CA PHE A 65 -4.82 6.08 13.41
C PHE A 65 -5.76 6.29 14.59
N ALA A 66 -6.15 5.18 15.23
CA ALA A 66 -7.14 5.17 16.30
C ALA A 66 -8.37 6.07 15.99
N PHE A 67 -8.68 7.02 16.88
CA PHE A 67 -9.77 8.00 16.74
C PHE A 67 -9.29 9.41 16.35
N SER A 68 -8.07 9.54 15.82
CA SER A 68 -7.47 10.84 15.44
C SER A 68 -7.46 11.07 13.93
N THR A 69 -6.79 12.14 13.49
CA THR A 69 -6.43 12.30 12.08
C THR A 69 -5.69 11.06 11.57
N PRO A 70 -5.88 10.69 10.29
CA PRO A 70 -5.12 9.62 9.68
C PRO A 70 -3.61 9.89 9.77
N GLY A 71 -2.83 8.83 9.79
CA GLY A 71 -1.38 8.89 9.75
C GLY A 71 -0.85 8.56 8.37
N ILE A 72 0.25 9.18 7.96
CA ILE A 72 0.92 8.86 6.71
C ILE A 72 1.66 7.53 6.88
N PHE A 73 1.24 6.50 6.15
CA PHE A 73 1.91 5.21 6.10
C PHE A 73 3.07 5.21 5.10
N VAL A 74 2.82 5.74 3.90
CA VAL A 74 3.86 5.98 2.88
C VAL A 74 3.63 7.38 2.31
N PRO A 75 4.63 8.28 2.44
CA PRO A 75 4.50 9.63 1.88
C PRO A 75 4.58 9.59 0.35
N ALA A 76 3.84 10.46 -0.35
CA ALA A 76 3.77 10.49 -1.81
C ALA A 76 5.17 10.56 -2.48
N GLU A 77 6.10 11.28 -1.86
CA GLU A 77 7.47 11.44 -2.34
C GLU A 77 8.25 10.13 -2.33
N ALA A 78 7.92 9.19 -1.43
CA ALA A 78 8.57 7.89 -1.37
C ALA A 78 8.20 6.98 -2.55
N ILE A 79 7.08 7.25 -3.22
CA ILE A 79 6.61 6.54 -4.42
C ILE A 79 6.83 7.36 -5.70
N GLY A 80 7.57 8.47 -5.61
CA GLY A 80 7.97 9.28 -6.76
C GLY A 80 6.94 10.32 -7.20
N LEU A 81 5.92 10.60 -6.40
CA LEU A 81 4.95 11.67 -6.64
C LEU A 81 5.51 13.01 -6.15
N ALA A 82 5.17 14.09 -6.85
CA ALA A 82 5.55 15.44 -6.42
C ALA A 82 4.57 15.98 -5.37
N THR A 83 5.12 16.61 -4.32
CA THR A 83 4.35 17.25 -3.24
C THR A 83 4.80 18.69 -3.05
N LEU A 84 3.97 19.48 -2.37
CA LEU A 84 4.31 20.82 -1.89
C LEU A 84 5.37 20.77 -0.77
N ARG A 85 5.38 19.70 0.04
CA ARG A 85 6.39 19.45 1.09
C ARG A 85 7.81 19.36 0.53
N THR A 86 7.99 18.76 -0.65
CA THR A 86 9.32 18.71 -1.28
C THR A 86 9.62 20.01 -2.04
N ASN A 87 10.13 21.01 -1.31
CA ASN A 87 10.64 22.31 -1.79
C ASN A 87 11.17 22.32 -3.25
N GLY A 88 10.31 22.53 -4.24
CA GLY A 88 10.71 23.02 -5.56
C GLY A 88 10.50 22.11 -6.78
N VAL A 89 9.96 20.89 -6.66
CA VAL A 89 9.28 20.32 -7.83
C VAL A 89 7.95 21.02 -7.89
N THR A 90 7.78 21.89 -8.87
CA THR A 90 6.59 22.72 -9.02
C THR A 90 5.37 21.81 -9.13
N ALA A 91 4.71 21.56 -7.99
CA ALA A 91 3.31 21.19 -7.87
C ALA A 91 2.55 21.91 -8.99
N THR A 92 2.28 21.16 -10.05
CA THR A 92 2.09 21.65 -11.42
C THR A 92 1.15 22.86 -11.49
N PHE A 93 1.60 24.01 -12.00
CA PHE A 93 0.87 25.26 -12.37
C PHE A 93 -0.30 25.79 -11.49
N GLN A 94 -0.68 25.11 -10.40
CA GLN A 94 -1.89 25.30 -9.61
C GLN A 94 -1.63 25.11 -8.09
N GLY A 95 -0.41 24.72 -7.69
CA GLY A 95 -0.05 24.60 -6.28
C GLY A 95 -0.66 23.38 -5.59
N PHE A 96 -0.77 22.25 -6.30
CA PHE A 96 -1.22 20.96 -5.75
C PHE A 96 -0.21 19.86 -6.03
N GLY A 97 -0.10 18.89 -5.13
CA GLY A 97 0.67 17.67 -5.35
C GLY A 97 0.08 16.80 -6.46
N ASP A 98 0.84 15.78 -6.84
CA ASP A 98 0.37 14.74 -7.75
C ASP A 98 -0.64 13.82 -7.03
N ASP A 99 -1.74 13.52 -7.71
CA ASP A 99 -2.77 12.59 -7.22
C ASP A 99 -2.29 11.13 -7.40
N LEU A 100 -2.85 10.21 -6.63
CA LEU A 100 -2.56 8.78 -6.73
C LEU A 100 -3.71 8.08 -7.45
N ASP A 101 -3.54 7.81 -8.74
CA ASP A 101 -4.56 7.20 -9.60
C ASP A 101 -4.62 5.67 -9.45
N GLY A 102 -4.85 5.23 -8.21
CA GLY A 102 -5.03 3.82 -7.82
C GLY A 102 -3.92 3.26 -6.95
N LEU A 103 -4.32 2.46 -5.95
CA LEU A 103 -3.44 1.71 -5.06
C LEU A 103 -3.68 0.23 -5.27
N ASP A 104 -2.60 -0.51 -5.52
CA ASP A 104 -2.65 -1.95 -5.75
C ASP A 104 -1.57 -2.68 -4.95
N VAL A 105 -1.87 -3.90 -4.52
CA VAL A 105 -1.02 -4.74 -3.67
C VAL A 105 -0.78 -6.09 -4.34
N ILE A 106 -0.44 -6.09 -5.64
CA ILE A 106 -0.09 -7.33 -6.34
C ILE A 106 1.40 -7.63 -6.17
N GLU A 107 1.70 -8.69 -5.43
CA GLU A 107 2.69 -9.65 -5.92
C GLU A 107 2.18 -11.08 -5.66
N ARG A 108 1.42 -11.61 -6.63
CA ARG A 108 1.29 -13.06 -6.78
C ARG A 108 1.93 -13.46 -8.09
N VAL A 109 3.23 -13.75 -8.05
CA VAL A 109 3.83 -14.65 -9.04
C VAL A 109 3.14 -16.00 -8.84
N VAL A 110 2.03 -16.23 -9.53
CA VAL A 110 1.50 -17.58 -9.70
C VAL A 110 2.51 -18.28 -10.61
N PRO A 111 3.29 -19.27 -10.13
CA PRO A 111 4.12 -20.04 -11.04
C PRO A 111 3.17 -20.70 -12.03
N GLU A 112 3.31 -20.36 -13.31
CA GLU A 112 2.53 -21.02 -14.34
C GLU A 112 2.73 -22.53 -14.23
N PRO A 113 1.69 -23.35 -14.48
CA PRO A 113 1.77 -24.80 -14.34
C PRO A 113 2.91 -25.43 -15.17
N THR A 114 3.36 -24.74 -16.22
CA THR A 114 4.51 -25.11 -17.05
C THR A 114 5.84 -25.07 -16.29
N THR A 115 6.03 -24.11 -15.37
CA THR A 115 7.22 -23.98 -14.53
C THR A 115 7.30 -25.09 -13.49
N LEU A 116 6.16 -25.52 -12.95
CA LEU A 116 6.06 -26.68 -12.05
C LEU A 116 6.34 -28.00 -12.79
N ALA A 117 5.84 -28.14 -14.03
CA ALA A 117 6.10 -29.32 -14.85
C ALA A 117 7.59 -29.46 -15.20
N LEU A 118 8.27 -28.36 -15.53
CA LEU A 118 9.71 -28.38 -15.82
C LEU A 118 10.56 -28.74 -14.58
N ALA A 119 10.20 -28.22 -13.40
CA ALA A 119 10.88 -28.55 -12.15
C ALA A 119 10.70 -30.04 -11.79
N GLY A 120 9.52 -30.62 -12.02
CA GLY A 120 9.26 -32.05 -11.82
C GLY A 120 10.03 -32.96 -12.79
N MET A 121 10.15 -32.57 -14.06
CA MET A 121 10.89 -33.35 -15.07
C MET A 121 12.42 -33.33 -14.84
N GLY A 122 12.97 -32.21 -14.35
CA GLY A 122 14.40 -32.13 -14.01
C GLY A 122 14.80 -33.13 -12.91
N LEU A 123 13.95 -33.29 -11.88
CA LEU A 123 14.18 -34.24 -10.79
C LEU A 123 14.04 -35.70 -11.24
N ALA A 124 13.05 -36.00 -12.09
CA ALA A 124 12.87 -37.34 -12.66
C ALA A 124 14.05 -37.73 -13.58
N GLY A 125 14.55 -36.80 -14.40
CA GLY A 125 15.71 -37.02 -15.26
C GLY A 125 17.01 -37.26 -14.48
N VAL A 126 17.22 -36.52 -13.38
CA VAL A 126 18.39 -36.69 -12.50
C VAL A 126 18.33 -38.02 -11.72
N LEU A 127 17.13 -38.44 -11.28
CA LEU A 127 16.93 -39.73 -10.61
C LEU A 127 17.08 -40.92 -11.55
N TRP A 128 16.71 -40.78 -12.83
CA TRP A 128 16.89 -41.83 -13.84
C TRP A 128 18.36 -42.05 -14.22
N ARG A 129 19.17 -40.99 -14.23
CA ARG A 129 20.61 -41.07 -14.58
C ARG A 129 21.49 -41.70 -13.50
N ARG A 130 20.99 -41.89 -12.27
CA ARG A 130 21.71 -42.54 -11.16
C ARG A 130 21.51 -44.07 -11.05
N ARG A 131 20.70 -44.67 -11.94
CA ARG A 131 20.40 -46.12 -11.93
C ARG A 131 20.99 -46.90 -13.12
N ARG A 132 21.96 -46.33 -13.85
CA ARG A 132 22.77 -47.06 -14.83
C ARG A 132 24.24 -46.96 -14.48
#